data_AF-A0A087DS45-F1
#
_entry.id   AF-A0A087DS45-F1
#
_cell.length_a   1.000
_cell.length_b   1.000
_cell.length_c   1.000
_cell.angle_alpha   90.00
_cell.angle_beta   90.00
_cell.angle_gamma   90.00
#
_symmetry.space_group_name_H-M   'P 1'
#
loop_
_entity.id
_entity.type
_entity.pdbx_description
1 polymer ?
#
loop_
_entity_poly.entity_id
_entity_poly.type
_entity_poly.pdbx_seq_one_letter_code
_entity_poly.pdbx_strand_id
1 'polypeptide(L)' 'MAEDIDKVERARLARKEIIDHMDCDDCTEDYVFLLKQDGCEFGMGLTTVLSMLAFAEHEGAVPELPADWWLKVSRRY' A
#
# COMPACT_ATOMS: atom_id res chain seq x y z
N MET A 1 35.62 -8.66 15.32
CA MET A 1 35.70 -7.98 14.01
C MET A 1 34.28 -7.97 13.46
N ALA A 2 33.77 -6.78 13.16
CA ALA A 2 32.37 -6.51 12.87
C ALA A 2 32.14 -6.51 11.35
N GLU A 3 31.21 -7.32 10.88
CA GLU A 3 30.69 -7.36 9.50
C GLU A 3 29.27 -7.96 9.65
N ASP A 4 28.15 -7.45 9.15
CA ASP A 4 27.77 -6.26 8.42
C ASP A 4 26.23 -6.21 8.60
N ILE A 5 25.69 -5.17 9.23
CA ILE A 5 24.24 -4.98 9.39
C ILE A 5 23.80 -4.10 8.23
N ASP A 6 23.47 -4.66 7.07
CA ASP A 6 22.57 -4.00 6.13
C ASP A 6 22.01 -4.97 5.07
N LYS A 7 20.75 -5.39 5.28
CA LYS A 7 19.76 -5.58 4.21
C LYS A 7 18.40 -5.78 4.88
N VAL A 8 17.93 -4.70 5.51
CA VAL A 8 16.54 -4.63 5.94
C VAL A 8 15.70 -4.44 4.69
N GLU A 9 15.30 -5.54 4.06
CA GLU A 9 14.24 -5.54 3.06
C GLU A 9 12.95 -5.10 3.78
N ARG A 10 12.70 -3.78 3.81
CA ARG A 10 11.59 -3.17 4.56
C ARG A 10 10.21 -3.50 4.00
N ALA A 11 10.15 -4.17 2.85
CA ALA A 11 8.94 -4.75 2.29
C ALA A 11 9.30 -6.00 1.48
N ARG A 12 8.69 -7.14 1.82
CA ARG A 12 8.74 -8.36 1.02
C ARG A 12 7.35 -8.64 0.49
N LEU A 13 7.21 -8.80 -0.83
CA LEU A 13 5.94 -9.16 -1.45
C LEU A 13 5.47 -10.51 -0.88
N ALA A 14 4.46 -10.48 0.00
CA ALA A 14 4.03 -11.66 0.75
C ALA A 14 3.40 -12.72 -0.15
N ARG A 15 2.69 -12.29 -1.21
CA ARG A 15 2.14 -13.12 -2.28
C ARG A 15 2.13 -12.34 -3.59
N LYS A 16 2.37 -13.03 -4.71
CA LYS A 16 2.35 -12.46 -6.07
C LYS A 16 0.97 -12.67 -6.70
N GLU A 17 -0.08 -12.50 -5.91
CA GLU A 17 -1.45 -12.84 -6.25
C GLU A 17 -2.34 -11.65 -5.89
N ILE A 18 -3.21 -11.27 -6.83
CA ILE A 18 -4.28 -10.32 -6.60
C ILE A 18 -5.38 -11.08 -5.86
N ILE A 19 -5.68 -10.67 -4.62
CA ILE A 19 -6.80 -11.22 -3.88
C ILE A 19 -8.03 -10.45 -4.35
N ASP A 20 -8.77 -11.08 -5.26
CA ASP A 20 -10.02 -10.58 -5.78
C ASP A 20 -11.11 -10.70 -4.70
N HIS A 21 -11.57 -9.55 -4.20
CA HIS A 21 -12.63 -9.47 -3.21
C HIS A 21 -14.03 -9.33 -3.83
N MET A 22 -14.21 -9.65 -5.13
CA MET A 22 -15.50 -9.48 -5.82
C MET A 22 -16.65 -10.33 -5.25
N ASP A 23 -16.35 -11.33 -4.41
CA ASP A 23 -17.35 -12.18 -3.74
C ASP A 23 -17.71 -11.70 -2.31
N CYS A 24 -17.11 -10.60 -1.84
CA CYS A 24 -17.42 -10.02 -0.55
C CYS A 24 -18.49 -8.92 -0.71
N ASP A 25 -19.74 -9.25 -0.36
CA ASP A 25 -20.94 -8.39 -0.49
C ASP A 25 -20.83 -7.04 0.27
N ASP A 26 -19.86 -6.90 1.19
CA ASP A 26 -19.63 -5.72 2.02
C ASP A 26 -18.26 -5.03 1.76
N CYS A 27 -17.43 -5.59 0.87
CA CYS A 27 -16.10 -5.06 0.61
C CYS A 27 -16.17 -3.93 -0.43
N THR A 28 -16.14 -2.69 0.05
CA THR A 28 -16.11 -1.47 -0.78
C THR A 28 -14.75 -1.19 -1.45
N GLU A 29 -13.74 -2.04 -1.20
CA GLU A 29 -12.36 -1.85 -1.68
C GLU A 29 -11.97 -2.96 -2.68
N ASP A 30 -11.48 -2.55 -3.85
CA ASP A 30 -11.05 -3.41 -4.97
C ASP A 30 -9.85 -4.30 -4.57
N TYR A 31 -9.02 -3.82 -3.62
CA TYR A 31 -7.87 -4.54 -3.07
C TYR A 31 -7.74 -4.27 -1.57
N VAL A 32 -7.47 -5.33 -0.81
CA VAL A 32 -7.12 -5.25 0.62
C VAL A 32 -5.76 -5.91 0.84
N PHE A 33 -4.85 -5.17 1.45
CA PHE A 33 -3.55 -5.65 1.89
C PHE A 33 -3.66 -6.18 3.32
N LEU A 34 -3.14 -7.38 3.58
CA LEU A 34 -3.04 -7.90 4.95
C LEU A 34 -1.68 -7.50 5.54
N LEU A 35 -1.69 -6.74 6.62
CA LEU A 35 -0.50 -6.31 7.35
C LEU A 35 -0.46 -6.97 8.73
N LYS A 36 0.76 -7.11 9.26
CA LYS A 36 1.00 -7.61 10.61
C LYS A 36 1.98 -6.70 11.34
N GLN A 37 1.58 -6.23 12.52
CA GLN A 37 2.42 -5.42 13.40
C GLN A 37 2.28 -5.92 14.83
N ASP A 38 3.39 -6.21 15.50
CA ASP A 38 3.44 -6.67 16.90
C ASP A 38 2.50 -7.85 17.23
N GLY A 39 2.34 -8.77 16.28
CA GLY A 39 1.46 -9.93 16.44
C GLY A 39 -0.02 -9.68 16.10
N CYS A 40 -0.43 -8.42 15.92
CA CYS A 40 -1.76 -8.06 15.44
C CYS A 40 -1.79 -8.04 13.91
N GLU A 41 -2.80 -8.69 13.33
CA GLU A 41 -3.06 -8.69 11.89
C GLU A 41 -4.21 -7.75 11.58
N PHE A 42 -4.06 -6.89 10.58
CA PHE A 42 -5.11 -5.98 10.14
C PHE A 42 -5.11 -5.83 8.63
N GLY A 43 -6.30 -5.65 8.06
CA GLY A 43 -6.48 -5.32 6.66
C GLY A 43 -6.32 -3.81 6.43
N MET A 44 -5.71 -3.44 5.32
CA MET A 44 -5.65 -2.06 4.85
C MET A 44 -6.09 -2.04 3.39
N GLY A 45 -7.14 -1.29 3.10
CA GLY A 45 -7.64 -1.13 1.75
C GLY A 45 -6.74 -0.24 0.88
N LEU A 46 -6.78 -0.46 -0.43
CA LEU A 46 -6.00 0.31 -1.41
C LEU A 46 -6.29 1.81 -1.38
N THR A 47 -7.53 2.24 -1.18
CA THR A 47 -7.86 3.67 -1.07
C THR A 47 -7.16 4.31 0.11
N THR A 48 -7.01 3.55 1.21
CA THR A 48 -6.26 3.99 2.39
C THR A 48 -4.76 4.15 2.05
N VAL A 49 -4.17 3.20 1.32
CA VAL A 49 -2.78 3.28 0.84
C VAL A 49 -2.56 4.48 -0.07
N LEU A 50 -3.48 4.72 -1.01
CA LEU A 50 -3.41 5.86 -1.93
C LEU A 50 -3.52 7.19 -1.19
N SER A 51 -4.38 7.27 -0.17
CA SER A 51 -4.51 8.46 0.68
C SER A 51 -3.22 8.74 1.46
N MET A 52 -2.57 7.70 2.00
CA MET A 52 -1.26 7.83 2.65
C MET A 52 -0.17 8.30 1.68
N LEU A 53 -0.18 7.80 0.44
CA LEU A 53 0.77 8.24 -0.59
C LEU A 53 0.56 9.72 -0.94
N ALA A 54 -0.68 10.16 -1.15
CA ALA A 54 -1.00 11.56 -1.43
C ALA A 54 -0.58 12.49 -0.28
N PHE A 55 -0.77 12.05 0.97
CA PHE A 55 -0.30 12.77 2.14
C PHE A 55 1.23 12.86 2.17
N ALA A 56 1.93 11.75 1.92
CA ALA A 56 3.39 11.74 1.89
C ALA A 56 3.96 12.65 0.79
N GLU A 57 3.29 12.75 -0.36
CA GLU A 57 3.66 13.67 -1.43
C GLU A 57 3.47 15.13 -1.00
N HIS A 58 2.33 15.45 -0.37
CA HIS A 58 2.04 16.78 0.16
C HIS A 58 3.07 17.26 1.18
N GLU A 59 3.54 16.35 2.05
CA GLU A 59 4.57 16.62 3.06
C GLU A 59 6.00 16.60 2.48
N GLY A 60 6.16 16.29 1.18
CA GLY A 60 7.46 16.20 0.51
C GLY A 60 8.31 14.98 0.93
N ALA A 61 7.70 13.99 1.57
CA ALA A 61 8.36 12.74 1.95
C ALA A 61 8.59 11.80 0.75
N VAL A 62 7.77 11.93 -0.29
CA VAL A 62 7.97 11.30 -1.60
C VAL A 62 8.06 12.37 -2.69
N PRO A 63 8.76 12.11 -3.81
CA PRO A 63 8.78 13.03 -4.94
C PRO A 63 7.38 13.25 -5.50
N GLU A 64 7.15 14.45 -6.05
CA GLU A 64 5.90 14.80 -6.72
C GLU A 64 5.60 13.82 -7.86
N LEU A 65 4.39 13.29 -7.84
CA LEU A 65 3.89 12.37 -8.85
C LEU A 65 3.21 13.18 -9.95
N PRO A 66 3.25 12.72 -11.22
CA PRO A 66 2.56 13.43 -12.30
C PRO A 66 1.05 13.54 -12.02
N ALA A 67 0.48 14.74 -12.15
CA ALA A 67 -0.95 14.96 -11.90
C ALA A 67 -1.87 14.05 -12.74
N ASP A 68 -1.46 13.69 -13.97
CA ASP A 68 -2.17 12.74 -14.83
C ASP A 68 -2.25 11.32 -14.22
N TRP A 69 -1.26 10.93 -13.41
CA TRP A 69 -1.29 9.67 -12.69
C TRP A 69 -2.40 9.69 -11.62
N TRP A 70 -2.46 10.74 -10.80
CA TRP A 70 -3.54 10.90 -9.81
C TRP A 70 -4.93 10.97 -10.45
N LEU A 71 -5.07 11.63 -11.60
CA LEU A 71 -6.32 11.65 -12.37
C LEU A 71 -6.74 10.27 -12.88
N LYS A 72 -5.78 9.41 -13.25
CA LYS A 72 -6.07 8.03 -13.65
C LYS A 72 -6.48 7.18 -12.45
N VAL A 73 -5.83 7.38 -11.31
CA VAL A 73 -6.16 6.70 -10.05
C VAL A 73 -7.57 7.07 -9.59
N SER A 74 -7.90 8.37 -9.51
CA SER A 74 -9.20 8.86 -9.04
C SER A 74 -10.39 8.54 -9.96
N ARG A 75 -10.10 8.13 -11.21
CA ARG A 75 -11.14 7.67 -12.15
C ARG A 75 -11.42 6.18 -12.02
N ARG A 76 -10.53 5.45 -11.35
CA ARG A 76 -10.61 4.00 -11.18
C ARG A 76 -11.05 3.60 -9.77
N TYR A 77 -10.69 4.40 -8.76
CA TYR A 77 -11.00 4.24 -7.34
C TYR A 77 -11.58 5.56 -6.82
#